data_AF-A0A2V8EEL7-F1
#
_entry.id   AF-A0A2V8EEL7-F1
#
_cell.length_a   1.000
_cell.length_b   1.000
_cell.length_c   1.000
_cell.angle_alpha   90.00
_cell.angle_beta   90.00
_cell.angle_gamma   90.00
#
_symmetry.space_group_name_H-M   'P 1'
#
loop_
_entity.id
_entity.type
_entity.pdbx_description
1 polymer ?
#
loop_
_entity_poly.entity_id
_entity_poly.type
_entity_poly.pdbx_seq_one_letter_code
_entity_poly.pdbx_strand_id
1 'polypeptide(L)'
;MIVALTLSIVAPLGVLSAVSLERAWTRQRANVDRQNVATARAISVAIDTDVETTTVALDVFATLHALDNPDLSAFDNLARRLIVRQHEHEWSSLILADVNNRVLAAFPDAMDTRGTPAEGWARTAITTKRTFVSNLFSIPGMRGYFVMIAVPVIRDGVSHLALGARVRSDSFSAILREQETPPRDIVALVDSNYRMVARTTEESVYVGTSVTRAFIDLASKADEGTWDGVSREGVTNYAAFNRSRRTGLVVAIAIPRDEVDGPLRRALWILAGVWIAILAIGAGVGLLFGQNVVRVMQSASRSAMALARGEKVEPLGSRIAEIDDLSAGLRQAAVTLDARNRERDEASRLKDEFLMTVSHELRTPLTAIYGWSRMLSSGQLRPEQSGRAFAAIERNAKALEQLVNDILDVSRVVAGKLRLEVQPVSVPEVV
;
A
#
# COMPACT_ATOMS: atom_id res chain seq x y z
N MET A 1 -3.31 -21.02 13.41
CA MET A 1 -4.30 -20.03 13.91
C MET A 1 -3.75 -18.60 13.88
N ILE A 2 -2.62 -18.30 14.53
CA ILE A 2 -2.07 -16.92 14.57
C ILE A 2 -1.75 -16.36 13.18
N VAL A 3 -1.14 -17.15 12.29
CA VAL A 3 -0.85 -16.76 10.90
C VAL A 3 -2.13 -16.45 10.11
N ALA A 4 -3.21 -17.20 10.35
CA ALA A 4 -4.49 -16.94 9.69
C ALA A 4 -5.13 -15.64 10.21
N LEU A 5 -4.96 -15.33 11.50
CA LEU A 5 -5.47 -14.11 12.12
C LEU A 5 -4.73 -12.86 11.61
N THR A 6 -3.39 -12.92 11.51
CA THR A 6 -2.60 -11.83 10.92
C THR A 6 -2.97 -11.64 9.45
N LEU A 7 -3.08 -12.71 8.67
CA LEU A 7 -3.51 -12.61 7.26
C LEU A 7 -4.91 -11.98 7.15
N SER A 8 -5.84 -12.32 8.03
CA SER A 8 -7.21 -11.81 8.00
C SER A 8 -7.33 -10.32 8.35
N ILE A 9 -6.42 -9.77 9.16
CA ILE A 9 -6.38 -8.33 9.50
C ILE A 9 -5.64 -7.54 8.42
N VAL A 10 -4.57 -8.13 7.88
CA VAL A 10 -3.61 -7.45 7.03
C VAL A 10 -4.09 -7.47 5.57
N ALA A 11 -4.70 -8.55 5.08
CA ALA A 11 -5.17 -8.64 3.69
C ALA A 11 -6.19 -7.54 3.27
N PRO A 12 -7.21 -7.17 4.08
CA PRO A 12 -8.15 -6.10 3.71
C PRO A 12 -7.50 -4.73 3.51
N LEU A 13 -6.51 -4.39 4.33
CA LEU A 13 -5.75 -3.15 4.18
C LEU A 13 -4.92 -3.15 2.88
N GLY A 14 -4.38 -4.30 2.48
CA GLY A 14 -3.65 -4.45 1.23
C GLY A 14 -4.54 -4.23 0.01
N VAL A 15 -5.74 -4.82 0.03
CA VAL A 15 -6.76 -4.60 -1.00
C VAL A 15 -7.19 -3.13 -1.04
N LEU A 16 -7.46 -2.51 0.10
CA LEU A 16 -7.87 -1.10 0.16
C LEU A 16 -6.76 -0.17 -0.35
N SER A 17 -5.50 -0.46 -0.02
CA SER A 17 -4.33 0.26 -0.54
C SER A 17 -4.23 0.14 -2.06
N ALA A 18 -4.37 -1.07 -2.61
CA ALA A 18 -4.34 -1.32 -4.05
C ALA A 18 -5.46 -0.57 -4.78
N VAL A 19 -6.70 -0.65 -4.29
CA VAL A 19 -7.86 0.06 -4.85
C VAL A 19 -7.70 1.58 -4.76
N SER A 20 -7.19 2.08 -3.62
CA SER A 20 -6.93 3.52 -3.45
C SER A 20 -5.90 4.02 -4.45
N LEU A 21 -4.84 3.24 -4.66
CA LEU A 21 -3.78 3.59 -5.59
C LEU A 21 -4.24 3.52 -7.05
N GLU A 22 -5.04 2.52 -7.41
CA GLU A 22 -5.66 2.43 -8.74
C GLU A 22 -6.54 3.66 -8.99
N ARG A 23 -7.38 4.06 -8.02
CA ARG A 23 -8.19 5.28 -8.11
C ARG A 23 -7.35 6.56 -8.17
N ALA A 24 -6.25 6.61 -7.45
CA ALA A 24 -5.32 7.74 -7.50
C ALA A 24 -4.66 7.81 -8.89
N TRP A 25 -4.29 6.66 -9.45
CA TRP A 25 -3.71 6.54 -10.77
C TRP A 25 -4.67 7.00 -11.87
N THR A 26 -5.91 6.51 -11.88
CA THR A 26 -6.91 6.95 -12.87
C THR A 26 -7.16 8.45 -12.79
N ARG A 27 -7.20 9.01 -11.57
CA ARG A 27 -7.35 10.46 -11.36
C ARG A 27 -6.13 11.24 -11.85
N GLN A 28 -4.92 10.76 -11.57
CA GLN A 28 -3.68 11.36 -12.04
C GLN A 28 -3.63 11.35 -13.56
N ARG A 29 -3.92 10.21 -14.21
CA ARG A 29 -3.97 10.08 -15.67
C ARG A 29 -4.96 11.08 -16.29
N ALA A 30 -6.18 11.15 -15.77
CA ALA A 30 -7.19 12.10 -16.25
C ALA A 30 -6.80 13.57 -15.99
N ASN A 31 -5.96 13.84 -14.99
CA ASN A 31 -5.42 15.18 -14.76
C ASN A 31 -4.32 15.52 -15.77
N VAL A 32 -3.39 14.60 -16.03
CA VAL A 32 -2.36 14.74 -17.07
C VAL A 32 -3.01 14.97 -18.44
N ASP A 33 -4.03 14.20 -18.79
CA ASP A 33 -4.72 14.35 -20.07
C ASP A 33 -5.38 15.74 -20.23
N ARG A 34 -6.10 16.20 -19.19
CA ARG A 34 -6.70 17.54 -19.20
C ARG A 34 -5.67 18.66 -19.24
N GLN A 35 -4.60 18.53 -18.46
CA GLN A 35 -3.51 19.49 -18.44
C GLN A 35 -2.81 19.55 -19.80
N ASN A 36 -2.52 18.42 -20.43
CA ASN A 36 -1.87 18.36 -21.73
C ASN A 36 -2.72 19.01 -22.84
N VAL A 37 -4.04 18.79 -22.86
CA VAL A 37 -4.94 19.48 -23.79
C VAL A 37 -4.94 20.98 -23.53
N ALA A 38 -4.97 21.41 -22.26
CA ALA A 38 -4.91 22.82 -21.90
C ALA A 38 -3.59 23.48 -22.33
N THR A 39 -2.46 22.80 -22.14
CA THR A 39 -1.14 23.25 -22.60
C THR A 39 -1.09 23.34 -24.13
N ALA A 40 -1.53 22.30 -24.85
CA ALA A 40 -1.59 22.32 -26.32
C ALA A 40 -2.45 23.48 -26.84
N ARG A 41 -3.57 23.77 -26.17
CA ARG A 41 -4.45 24.91 -26.48
C ARG A 41 -3.75 26.25 -26.20
N ALA A 42 -3.07 26.40 -25.07
CA ALA A 42 -2.34 27.63 -24.73
C ALA A 42 -1.23 27.93 -25.75
N ILE A 43 -0.48 26.90 -26.15
CA ILE A 43 0.54 27.01 -27.19
C ILE A 43 -0.10 27.36 -28.54
N SER A 44 -1.24 26.74 -28.89
CA SER A 44 -1.98 27.09 -30.11
C SER A 44 -2.41 28.56 -30.12
N VAL A 45 -2.82 29.11 -28.96
CA VAL A 45 -3.16 30.53 -28.82
C VAL A 45 -1.93 31.41 -29.02
N ALA A 46 -0.76 31.02 -28.49
CA ALA A 46 0.49 31.75 -28.70
C ALA A 46 0.89 31.78 -30.19
N ILE A 47 0.79 30.64 -30.89
CA ILE A 47 1.03 30.56 -32.34
C ILE A 47 0.03 31.41 -33.13
N ASP A 48 -1.26 31.36 -32.77
CA ASP A 48 -2.28 32.19 -33.43
C ASP A 48 -2.03 33.68 -33.22
N THR A 49 -1.53 34.07 -32.04
CA THR A 49 -1.15 35.44 -31.70
C THR A 49 0.05 35.90 -32.51
N ASP A 50 1.04 35.03 -32.70
CA ASP A 50 2.22 35.30 -33.54
C ASP A 50 1.84 35.50 -35.01
N VAL A 51 1.02 34.59 -35.55
CA VAL A 51 0.46 34.72 -36.91
C VAL A 51 -0.38 35.99 -37.04
N GLU A 52 -1.16 36.37 -36.02
CA GLU A 52 -1.89 37.64 -36.02
C GLU A 52 -0.95 38.84 -35.98
N THR A 53 0.10 38.79 -35.19
CA THR A 53 1.09 39.88 -35.11
C THR A 53 1.73 40.11 -36.49
N THR A 54 2.08 39.02 -37.18
CA THR A 54 2.57 39.09 -38.56
C THR A 54 1.51 39.65 -39.51
N THR A 55 0.25 39.21 -39.37
CA THR A 55 -0.88 39.67 -40.19
C THR A 55 -1.12 41.16 -40.03
N VAL A 56 -1.19 41.66 -38.79
CA VAL A 56 -1.42 43.08 -38.48
C VAL A 56 -0.27 43.93 -39.01
N ALA A 57 0.98 43.47 -38.84
CA ALA A 57 2.12 44.16 -39.42
C ALA A 57 1.96 44.27 -40.94
N LEU A 58 1.68 43.15 -41.62
CA LEU A 58 1.44 43.14 -43.07
C LEU A 58 0.27 44.04 -43.50
N ASP A 59 -0.83 44.09 -42.74
CA ASP A 59 -1.97 44.96 -43.02
C ASP A 59 -1.58 46.44 -42.91
N VAL A 60 -0.82 46.83 -41.88
CA VAL A 60 -0.27 48.19 -41.77
C VAL A 60 0.58 48.52 -43.00
N PHE A 61 1.43 47.58 -43.45
CA PHE A 61 2.20 47.78 -44.70
C PHE A 61 1.30 47.89 -45.92
N ALA A 62 0.27 47.06 -46.01
CA ALA A 62 -0.70 47.07 -47.10
C ALA A 62 -1.42 48.43 -47.21
N THR A 63 -1.58 49.19 -46.12
CA THR A 63 -2.19 50.55 -46.17
C THR A 63 -1.26 51.65 -46.70
N LEU A 64 0.05 51.40 -46.80
CA LEU A 64 0.98 52.43 -47.26
C LEU A 64 0.78 52.75 -48.74
N HIS A 65 0.70 54.06 -49.05
CA HIS A 65 0.51 54.56 -50.41
C HIS A 65 1.66 54.19 -51.37
N ALA A 66 2.83 53.83 -50.81
CA ALA A 66 3.98 53.32 -51.57
C ALA A 66 3.70 52.00 -52.33
N LEU A 67 2.57 51.33 -52.04
CA LEU A 67 2.12 50.13 -52.75
C LEU A 67 1.11 50.42 -53.88
N ASP A 68 0.61 51.66 -54.00
CA ASP A 68 -0.47 52.02 -54.95
C ASP A 68 0.06 52.30 -56.35
N ASN A 69 1.24 52.89 -56.44
CA ASN A 69 2.07 52.86 -57.63
C ASN A 69 3.25 51.96 -57.29
N PRO A 70 3.56 50.91 -58.08
CA PRO A 70 4.68 50.02 -57.82
C PRO A 70 6.02 50.75 -58.08
N ASP A 71 6.34 51.73 -57.24
CA ASP A 71 7.70 52.21 -57.06
C ASP A 71 8.44 51.14 -56.28
N LEU A 72 9.06 50.24 -57.04
CA LEU A 72 9.84 49.12 -56.54
C LEU A 72 10.95 49.58 -55.59
N SER A 73 11.45 50.81 -55.75
CA SER A 73 12.50 51.37 -54.89
C SER A 73 11.93 51.81 -53.53
N ALA A 74 10.70 52.34 -53.50
CA ALA A 74 10.02 52.66 -52.25
C ALA A 74 9.67 51.38 -51.47
N PHE A 75 9.22 50.32 -52.15
CA PHE A 75 8.99 49.02 -51.54
C PHE A 75 10.27 48.44 -50.93
N ASP A 76 11.37 48.39 -51.68
CA ASP A 76 12.65 47.84 -51.22
C ASP A 76 13.16 48.56 -49.95
N ASN A 77 13.12 49.88 -49.96
CA ASN A 77 13.53 50.69 -48.81
C ASN A 77 12.66 50.47 -47.56
N LEU A 78 11.35 50.29 -47.75
CA LEU A 78 10.42 49.99 -46.64
C LEU A 78 10.62 48.56 -46.13
N ALA A 79 10.68 47.58 -47.02
CA ALA A 79 10.89 46.18 -46.70
C ALA A 79 12.23 45.96 -45.97
N ARG A 80 13.30 46.63 -46.41
CA ARG A 80 14.60 46.60 -45.73
C ARG A 80 14.52 47.10 -44.30
N ARG A 81 13.82 48.22 -44.06
CA ARG A 81 13.68 48.79 -42.71
C ARG A 81 12.91 47.86 -41.78
N LEU A 82 11.95 47.11 -42.29
CA LEU A 82 11.16 46.16 -41.53
C LEU A 82 11.92 44.91 -41.14
N ILE A 83 12.46 44.22 -42.16
CA ILE A 83 13.15 42.94 -41.97
C ILE A 83 14.37 43.14 -41.08
N VAL A 84 15.10 44.26 -41.24
CA VAL A 84 16.29 44.57 -40.44
C VAL A 84 15.96 45.06 -39.02
N ARG A 85 14.83 45.74 -38.79
CA ARG A 85 14.57 46.43 -37.50
C ARG A 85 13.65 45.66 -36.54
N GLN A 86 12.68 44.90 -37.02
CA GLN A 86 11.70 44.24 -36.13
C GLN A 86 11.83 42.72 -36.10
N HIS A 87 12.26 42.04 -37.17
CA HIS A 87 12.03 40.59 -37.31
C HIS A 87 13.13 39.86 -38.11
N GLU A 88 14.42 40.14 -37.85
CA GLU A 88 15.55 39.56 -38.61
C GLU A 88 15.56 38.01 -38.61
N HIS A 89 14.92 37.39 -37.60
CA HIS A 89 14.89 35.94 -37.41
C HIS A 89 13.54 35.29 -37.79
N GLU A 90 12.51 36.08 -38.11
CA GLU A 90 11.16 35.55 -38.39
C GLU A 90 10.81 35.64 -39.87
N TRP A 91 11.00 36.82 -40.47
CA TRP A 91 10.64 37.08 -41.86
C TRP A 91 11.86 36.93 -42.76
N SER A 92 11.80 35.96 -43.66
CA SER A 92 12.88 35.72 -44.63
C SER A 92 12.72 36.49 -45.94
N SER A 93 11.50 36.91 -46.29
CA SER A 93 11.22 37.75 -47.47
C SER A 93 9.82 38.37 -47.39
N LEU A 94 9.67 39.57 -47.97
CA LEU A 94 8.41 40.25 -48.23
C LEU A 94 8.15 40.30 -49.73
N ILE A 95 6.94 39.96 -50.16
CA ILE A 95 6.59 39.76 -51.57
C ILE A 95 5.26 40.45 -51.86
N LEU A 96 5.24 41.28 -52.90
CA LEU A 96 4.04 41.91 -53.45
C LEU A 96 3.67 41.22 -54.76
N ALA A 97 2.42 40.78 -54.91
CA ALA A 97 1.95 40.11 -56.12
C ALA A 97 0.52 40.53 -56.52
N ASP A 98 0.20 40.34 -57.79
CA ASP A 98 -1.13 40.60 -58.33
C ASP A 98 -2.09 39.39 -58.22
N VAL A 99 -3.34 39.58 -58.65
CA VAL A 99 -4.38 38.53 -58.69
C VAL A 99 -4.03 37.30 -59.53
N ASN A 100 -3.06 37.41 -60.45
CA ASN A 100 -2.57 36.29 -61.26
C ASN A 100 -1.37 35.58 -60.59
N ASN A 101 -0.99 35.98 -59.37
CA ASN A 101 0.23 35.57 -58.66
C ASN A 101 1.53 36.00 -59.34
N ARG A 102 1.49 37.03 -60.20
CA ARG A 102 2.71 37.61 -60.73
C ARG A 102 3.35 38.45 -59.63
N VAL A 103 4.58 38.11 -59.27
CA VAL A 103 5.37 38.91 -58.31
C VAL A 103 5.71 40.24 -58.95
N LEU A 104 5.31 41.33 -58.31
CA LEU A 104 5.57 42.70 -58.72
C LEU A 104 6.83 43.24 -58.04
N ALA A 105 7.00 42.95 -56.75
CA ALA A 105 8.16 43.34 -55.95
C ALA A 105 8.48 42.27 -54.91
N ALA A 106 9.74 42.11 -54.54
CA ALA A 106 10.13 41.25 -53.43
C ALA A 106 11.45 41.71 -52.80
N PHE A 107 11.61 41.46 -51.51
CA PHE A 107 12.84 41.78 -50.78
C PHE A 107 13.07 40.76 -49.65
N PRO A 108 14.28 40.20 -49.50
CA PRO A 108 15.47 40.39 -50.34
C PRO A 108 15.40 39.63 -51.67
N ASP A 109 14.57 38.59 -51.76
CA ASP A 109 14.45 37.71 -52.93
C ASP A 109 12.99 37.45 -53.29
N ALA A 110 12.71 37.41 -54.60
CA ALA A 110 11.44 36.90 -55.13
C ALA A 110 11.48 35.37 -55.18
N MET A 111 10.30 34.74 -55.13
CA MET A 111 10.17 33.29 -55.16
C MET A 111 9.16 32.81 -56.20
N ASP A 112 9.52 31.74 -56.91
CA ASP A 112 8.57 30.94 -57.65
C ASP A 112 7.87 29.95 -56.69
N THR A 113 6.58 30.13 -56.50
CA THR A 113 5.76 29.29 -55.61
C THR A 113 5.09 28.13 -56.35
N ARG A 114 5.30 27.99 -57.67
CA ARG A 114 4.69 26.92 -58.48
C ARG A 114 5.09 25.54 -57.98
N GLY A 115 4.12 24.65 -57.85
CA GLY A 115 4.31 23.30 -57.33
C GLY A 115 4.55 23.23 -55.82
N THR A 116 4.43 24.34 -55.10
CA THR A 116 4.50 24.38 -53.63
C THR A 116 3.11 24.55 -53.02
N PRO A 117 2.91 24.18 -51.75
CA PRO A 117 1.68 24.52 -51.02
C PRO A 117 1.34 26.01 -50.88
N ALA A 118 2.28 26.91 -51.21
CA ALA A 118 2.02 28.35 -51.30
C ALA A 118 1.58 28.79 -52.70
N GLU A 119 1.43 27.88 -53.68
CA GLU A 119 0.97 28.23 -55.01
C GLU A 119 -0.41 28.91 -54.96
N GLY A 120 -0.54 30.03 -55.65
CA GLY A 120 -1.81 30.75 -55.67
C GLY A 120 -2.09 31.61 -54.44
N TRP A 121 -1.12 31.80 -53.54
CA TRP A 121 -1.27 32.56 -52.29
C TRP A 121 -1.88 33.96 -52.49
N ALA A 122 -1.41 34.70 -53.50
CA ALA A 122 -1.82 36.09 -53.73
C ALA A 122 -3.27 36.15 -54.22
N ARG A 123 -3.61 35.31 -55.21
CA ARG A 123 -4.98 35.15 -55.69
C ARG A 123 -5.94 34.77 -54.57
N THR A 124 -5.53 33.85 -53.70
CA THR A 124 -6.39 33.37 -52.60
C THR A 124 -6.62 34.47 -51.57
N ALA A 125 -5.58 35.21 -51.17
CA ALA A 125 -5.72 36.35 -50.25
C ALA A 125 -6.64 37.45 -50.84
N ILE A 126 -6.44 37.81 -52.12
CA ILE A 126 -7.23 38.84 -52.83
C ILE A 126 -8.70 38.43 -52.95
N THR A 127 -8.97 37.20 -53.36
CA THR A 127 -10.34 36.73 -53.65
C THR A 127 -11.15 36.48 -52.38
N THR A 128 -10.52 35.91 -51.33
CA THR A 128 -11.20 35.68 -50.05
C THR A 128 -11.31 36.95 -49.21
N LYS A 129 -10.49 37.97 -49.51
CA LYS A 129 -10.30 39.19 -48.70
C LYS A 129 -9.97 38.86 -47.24
N ARG A 130 -9.24 37.77 -47.01
CA ARG A 130 -8.81 37.28 -45.70
C ARG A 130 -7.34 36.93 -45.71
N THR A 131 -6.73 36.89 -44.54
CA THR A 131 -5.39 36.37 -44.35
C THR A 131 -5.29 34.94 -44.88
N PHE A 132 -4.29 34.70 -45.71
CA PHE A 132 -3.93 33.39 -46.19
C PHE A 132 -2.70 32.90 -45.42
N VAL A 133 -2.75 31.66 -44.92
CA VAL A 133 -1.60 30.97 -44.31
C VAL A 133 -1.40 29.67 -45.08
N SER A 134 -0.20 29.47 -45.64
CA SER A 134 0.10 28.24 -46.39
C SER A 134 0.42 27.06 -45.46
N ASN A 135 0.33 25.85 -46.00
CA ASN A 135 1.03 24.70 -45.41
C ASN A 135 2.55 24.86 -45.56
N LEU A 136 3.30 23.99 -44.88
CA LEU A 136 4.77 24.00 -44.90
C LEU A 136 5.31 23.68 -46.29
N PHE A 137 6.29 24.45 -46.74
CA PHE A 137 6.99 24.19 -47.99
C PHE A 137 8.49 24.41 -47.88
N SER A 138 9.24 23.79 -48.78
CA SER A 138 10.68 24.01 -48.94
C SER A 138 10.93 24.57 -50.33
N ILE A 139 12.04 25.28 -50.49
CA ILE A 139 12.39 25.94 -51.74
C ILE A 139 13.63 25.27 -52.31
N PRO A 140 13.61 24.82 -53.57
CA PRO A 140 14.81 24.30 -54.21
C PRO A 140 15.96 25.30 -54.13
N GLY A 141 17.12 24.86 -53.62
CA GLY A 141 18.30 25.71 -53.47
C GLY A 141 18.36 26.54 -52.18
N MET A 142 17.28 26.59 -51.38
CA MET A 142 17.28 27.23 -50.06
C MET A 142 17.17 26.17 -48.96
N ARG A 143 17.99 26.29 -47.92
CA ARG A 143 17.91 25.41 -46.75
C ARG A 143 16.80 25.88 -45.82
N GLY A 144 16.05 24.92 -45.28
CA GLY A 144 14.98 25.17 -44.31
C GLY A 144 13.59 25.03 -44.91
N TYR A 145 12.60 25.26 -44.06
CA TYR A 145 11.19 25.20 -44.41
C TYR A 145 10.52 26.54 -44.07
N PHE A 146 9.43 26.80 -44.77
CA PHE A 146 8.77 28.10 -44.76
C PHE A 146 7.26 27.96 -44.73
N VAL A 147 6.62 29.01 -44.21
CA VAL A 147 5.18 29.24 -44.24
C VAL A 147 4.96 30.62 -44.85
N MET A 148 3.96 30.74 -45.72
CA MET A 148 3.57 32.00 -46.35
C MET A 148 2.37 32.56 -45.61
N ILE A 149 2.51 33.78 -45.08
CA ILE A 149 1.40 34.54 -44.49
C ILE A 149 1.15 35.72 -45.40
N ALA A 150 -0.07 35.86 -45.92
CA ALA A 150 -0.39 36.91 -46.88
C ALA A 150 -1.71 37.60 -46.58
N VAL A 151 -1.75 38.91 -46.85
CA VAL A 151 -2.91 39.77 -46.68
C VAL A 151 -3.28 40.46 -48.00
N PRO A 152 -4.57 40.71 -48.26
CA PRO A 152 -4.99 41.50 -49.41
C PRO A 152 -4.67 42.99 -49.20
N VAL A 153 -4.17 43.65 -50.24
CA VAL A 153 -4.10 45.11 -50.29
C VAL A 153 -5.47 45.61 -50.72
N ILE A 154 -6.19 46.29 -49.83
CA ILE A 154 -7.54 46.79 -50.07
C ILE A 154 -7.50 48.32 -50.26
N ARG A 155 -8.13 48.81 -51.33
CA ARG A 155 -8.35 50.23 -51.65
C ARG A 155 -9.80 50.42 -52.04
N ASP A 156 -10.50 51.33 -51.36
CA ASP A 156 -11.92 51.63 -51.60
C ASP A 156 -12.82 50.36 -51.70
N GLY A 157 -12.49 49.33 -50.91
CA GLY A 157 -13.21 48.05 -50.89
C GLY A 157 -12.83 47.05 -51.99
N VAL A 158 -11.95 47.43 -52.92
CA VAL A 158 -11.43 46.59 -54.00
C VAL A 158 -10.02 46.10 -53.66
N SER A 159 -9.69 44.85 -54.02
CA SER A 159 -8.35 44.30 -53.84
C SER A 159 -7.84 43.75 -55.17
N HIS A 160 -6.65 44.22 -55.58
CA HIS A 160 -5.97 43.78 -56.81
C HIS A 160 -4.56 43.24 -56.54
N LEU A 161 -4.01 43.55 -55.37
CA LEU A 161 -2.67 43.17 -54.93
C LEU A 161 -2.77 42.42 -53.61
N ALA A 162 -1.80 41.56 -53.34
CA ALA A 162 -1.58 40.94 -52.04
C ALA A 162 -0.12 41.12 -51.63
N LEU A 163 0.06 41.31 -50.32
CA LEU A 163 1.35 41.38 -49.67
C LEU A 163 1.55 40.12 -48.82
N GLY A 164 2.66 39.42 -49.02
CA GLY A 164 2.99 38.21 -48.30
C GLY A 164 4.35 38.29 -47.61
N ALA A 165 4.44 37.74 -46.41
CA ALA A 165 5.68 37.42 -45.72
C ALA A 165 5.97 35.92 -45.80
N ARG A 166 7.21 35.58 -46.15
CA ARG A 166 7.76 34.23 -46.04
C ARG A 166 8.38 34.07 -44.65
N VAL A 167 7.71 33.36 -43.77
CA VAL A 167 8.15 33.10 -42.40
C VAL A 167 8.92 31.79 -42.33
N ARG A 168 10.02 31.74 -41.58
CA ARG A 168 10.80 30.52 -41.41
C ARG A 168 10.19 29.60 -40.36
N SER A 169 10.36 28.30 -40.53
CA SER A 169 9.82 27.31 -39.61
C SER A 169 10.46 27.33 -38.21
N ASP A 170 11.73 27.70 -38.11
CA ASP A 170 12.50 27.75 -36.86
C ASP A 170 12.07 28.86 -35.91
N SER A 171 11.42 29.90 -36.44
CA SER A 171 10.76 30.96 -35.67
C SER A 171 9.62 30.39 -34.82
N PHE A 172 8.78 29.53 -35.41
CA PHE A 172 7.77 28.81 -34.64
C PHE A 172 8.39 27.88 -33.61
N SER A 173 9.50 27.21 -33.93
CA SER A 173 10.22 26.38 -32.96
C SER A 173 10.74 27.19 -31.76
N ALA A 174 11.11 28.46 -31.95
CA ALA A 174 11.49 29.35 -30.85
C ALA A 174 10.30 29.61 -29.91
N ILE A 175 9.12 29.91 -30.46
CA ILE A 175 7.88 30.09 -29.69
C ILE A 175 7.54 28.85 -28.89
N LEU A 176 7.69 27.64 -29.48
CA LEU A 176 7.45 26.39 -28.76
C LEU A 176 8.41 26.21 -27.57
N ARG A 177 9.66 26.67 -27.69
CA ARG A 177 10.68 26.56 -26.63
C ARG A 177 10.48 27.58 -25.50
N GLU A 178 9.88 28.73 -25.78
CA GLU A 178 9.57 29.76 -24.78
C GLU A 178 8.47 29.34 -23.79
N GLN A 179 7.67 28.32 -24.11
CA GLN A 179 6.55 27.87 -23.29
C GLN A 179 6.96 27.02 -22.06
N GLU A 180 8.23 27.06 -21.67
CA GLU A 180 8.84 26.38 -20.50
C GLU A 180 8.37 24.92 -20.28
N THR A 181 8.13 24.17 -21.36
CA THR A 181 7.78 22.76 -21.24
C THR A 181 8.97 21.96 -20.71
N PRO A 182 8.75 20.93 -19.87
CA PRO A 182 9.80 20.05 -19.39
C PRO A 182 10.76 19.58 -20.51
N PRO A 183 12.07 19.43 -20.25
CA PRO A 183 13.07 19.22 -21.31
C PRO A 183 12.89 17.94 -22.15
N ARG A 184 12.16 16.95 -21.63
CA ARG A 184 11.90 15.67 -22.29
C ARG A 184 10.52 15.61 -22.95
N ASP A 185 9.70 16.66 -22.80
CA ASP A 185 8.44 16.80 -23.49
C ASP A 185 8.68 17.20 -24.94
N ILE A 186 7.98 16.51 -25.83
CA ILE A 186 8.01 16.81 -27.25
C ILE A 186 6.81 17.69 -27.54
N VAL A 187 7.07 18.92 -27.99
CA VAL A 187 6.04 19.78 -28.57
C VAL A 187 6.31 19.89 -30.06
N ALA A 188 5.28 19.68 -30.87
CA ALA A 188 5.34 19.79 -32.31
C ALA A 188 4.17 20.63 -32.84
N LEU A 189 4.47 21.48 -33.82
CA LEU A 189 3.49 22.18 -34.64
C LEU A 189 3.36 21.44 -35.97
N VAL A 190 2.14 21.23 -36.43
CA VAL A 190 1.82 20.40 -37.59
C VAL A 190 0.87 21.16 -38.52
N ASP A 191 1.13 21.13 -39.82
CA ASP A 191 0.28 21.78 -40.82
C ASP A 191 -0.97 20.94 -41.17
N SER A 192 -1.83 21.47 -42.05
CA SER A 192 -3.05 20.78 -42.47
C SER A 192 -2.78 19.52 -43.32
N ASN A 193 -1.56 19.39 -43.86
CA ASN A 193 -1.09 18.21 -44.58
C ASN A 193 -0.37 17.20 -43.66
N TYR A 194 -0.48 17.39 -42.34
CA TYR A 194 0.13 16.53 -41.33
C TYR A 194 1.67 16.44 -41.44
N ARG A 195 2.31 17.52 -41.90
CA ARG A 195 3.78 17.68 -41.87
C ARG A 195 4.18 18.54 -40.68
N MET A 196 5.28 18.18 -40.03
CA MET A 196 5.80 18.93 -38.89
C MET A 196 6.39 20.26 -39.34
N VAL A 197 5.76 21.36 -38.93
CA VAL A 197 6.19 22.74 -39.13
C VAL A 197 7.32 23.08 -38.17
N ALA A 198 7.16 22.79 -36.88
CA ALA A 198 8.14 23.13 -35.86
C ALA A 198 8.15 22.09 -34.74
N ARG A 199 9.26 22.02 -34.00
CA ARG A 199 9.43 21.04 -32.93
C ARG A 199 10.49 21.46 -31.90
N THR A 200 10.28 21.12 -30.63
CA THR A 200 11.23 21.43 -29.54
C THR A 200 12.47 20.53 -29.51
N THR A 201 12.34 19.26 -29.93
CA THR A 201 13.41 18.24 -29.88
C THR A 201 13.76 17.71 -31.27
N GLU A 202 15.05 17.56 -31.57
CA GLU A 202 15.57 16.99 -32.84
C GLU A 202 14.97 17.64 -34.11
N GLU A 203 14.84 18.97 -34.09
CA GLU A 203 14.20 19.78 -35.13
C GLU A 203 14.72 19.47 -36.54
N SER A 204 16.04 19.39 -36.70
CA SER A 204 16.70 19.15 -38.00
C SER A 204 16.38 17.79 -38.63
N VAL A 205 15.91 16.83 -37.84
CA VAL A 205 15.58 15.47 -38.31
C VAL A 205 14.12 15.36 -38.70
N TYR A 206 13.22 16.01 -37.95
CA TYR A 206 11.78 15.77 -38.06
C TYR A 206 11.00 16.87 -38.78
N VAL A 207 11.46 18.12 -38.76
CA VAL A 207 10.75 19.21 -39.47
C VAL A 207 10.67 18.90 -40.97
N GLY A 208 9.49 19.13 -41.54
CA GLY A 208 9.15 18.78 -42.92
C GLY A 208 8.75 17.33 -43.15
N THR A 209 8.91 16.45 -42.18
CA THR A 209 8.46 15.06 -42.31
C THR A 209 6.99 14.91 -41.88
N SER A 210 6.34 13.82 -42.33
CA SER A 210 4.98 13.52 -41.88
C SER A 210 4.98 12.93 -40.48
N VAL A 211 3.94 13.27 -39.71
CA VAL A 211 3.63 12.66 -38.40
C VAL A 211 3.19 11.19 -38.55
N THR A 212 2.99 10.50 -37.42
CA THR A 212 2.60 9.08 -37.44
C THR A 212 1.16 8.91 -37.95
N ARG A 213 0.88 7.81 -38.66
CA ARG A 213 -0.47 7.51 -39.18
C ARG A 213 -1.54 7.50 -38.08
N ALA A 214 -1.20 6.95 -36.91
CA ALA A 214 -2.09 6.93 -35.75
C ALA A 214 -2.53 8.34 -35.33
N PHE A 215 -1.64 9.33 -35.41
CA PHE A 215 -1.99 10.72 -35.12
C PHE A 215 -2.85 11.34 -36.23
N ILE A 216 -2.57 11.04 -37.50
CA ILE A 216 -3.39 11.51 -38.64
C ILE A 216 -4.84 11.03 -38.51
N ASP A 217 -5.05 9.75 -38.19
CA ASP A 217 -6.38 9.16 -38.03
C ASP A 217 -7.18 9.77 -36.86
N LEU A 218 -6.48 10.31 -35.85
CA LEU A 218 -7.06 10.97 -34.70
C LEU A 218 -7.37 12.45 -35.00
N ALA A 219 -6.37 13.19 -35.47
CA ALA A 219 -6.46 14.63 -35.74
C ALA A 219 -7.33 14.95 -36.97
N SER A 220 -7.72 13.97 -37.78
CA SER A 220 -8.73 14.12 -38.84
C SER A 220 -10.17 14.05 -38.34
N LYS A 221 -10.40 13.51 -37.13
CA LYS A 221 -11.75 13.28 -36.57
C LYS A 221 -12.16 14.30 -35.51
N ALA A 222 -11.20 14.96 -34.88
CA ALA A 222 -11.45 15.92 -33.82
C ALA A 222 -10.48 17.12 -33.89
N ASP A 223 -10.93 18.27 -33.40
CA ASP A 223 -10.09 19.46 -33.24
C ASP A 223 -9.16 19.36 -32.03
N GLU A 224 -9.53 18.55 -31.03
CA GLU A 224 -8.69 18.33 -29.85
C GLU A 224 -8.92 16.94 -29.29
N GLY A 225 -7.95 16.45 -28.53
CA GLY A 225 -8.06 15.16 -27.87
C GLY A 225 -6.75 14.69 -27.28
N THR A 226 -6.83 13.54 -26.60
CA THR A 226 -5.67 12.84 -26.08
C THR A 226 -5.53 11.50 -26.75
N TRP A 227 -4.29 11.01 -26.81
CA TRP A 227 -4.02 9.65 -27.21
C TRP A 227 -2.77 9.11 -26.56
N ASP A 228 -2.76 7.80 -26.56
CA ASP A 228 -1.68 6.96 -26.11
C ASP A 228 -0.98 6.46 -27.37
N GLY A 229 0.25 6.89 -27.63
CA GLY A 229 0.90 6.63 -28.91
C GLY A 229 2.40 6.46 -28.80
N VAL A 230 2.96 5.89 -29.86
CA VAL A 230 4.41 5.82 -30.05
C VAL A 230 4.82 7.00 -30.94
N SER A 231 5.77 7.81 -30.48
CA SER A 231 6.32 8.89 -31.30
C SER A 231 7.21 8.33 -32.41
N ARG A 232 7.68 9.19 -33.33
CA ARG A 232 8.53 8.72 -34.43
C ARG A 232 9.87 8.13 -33.96
N GLU A 233 10.30 8.50 -32.76
CA GLU A 233 11.51 8.02 -32.10
C GLU A 233 11.32 6.63 -31.45
N GLY A 234 10.11 6.05 -31.50
CA GLY A 234 9.82 4.76 -30.87
C GLY A 234 9.50 4.84 -29.38
N VAL A 235 9.36 6.05 -28.82
CA VAL A 235 9.04 6.26 -27.40
C VAL A 235 7.53 6.22 -27.20
N THR A 236 7.07 5.50 -26.17
CA THR A 236 5.66 5.48 -25.77
C THR A 236 5.34 6.73 -24.96
N ASN A 237 4.37 7.51 -25.41
CA ASN A 237 4.01 8.78 -24.82
C ASN A 237 2.52 8.85 -24.47
N TYR A 238 2.23 9.69 -23.49
CA TYR A 238 0.92 10.29 -23.31
C TYR A 238 0.89 11.61 -24.05
N ALA A 239 -0.02 11.73 -25.01
CA ALA A 239 -0.03 12.85 -25.91
C ALA A 239 -1.39 13.52 -25.98
N ALA A 240 -1.38 14.80 -26.27
CA ALA A 240 -2.57 15.60 -26.51
C ALA A 240 -2.34 16.53 -27.68
N PHE A 241 -3.43 16.94 -28.31
CA PHE A 241 -3.37 17.91 -29.39
C PHE A 241 -4.53 18.88 -29.36
N ASN A 242 -4.31 20.02 -29.98
CA ASN A 242 -5.32 21.03 -30.25
C ASN A 242 -5.06 21.62 -31.64
N ARG A 243 -6.12 21.73 -32.44
CA ARG A 243 -6.16 22.37 -33.75
C ARG A 243 -6.69 23.78 -33.60
N SER A 244 -5.91 24.75 -34.05
CA SER A 244 -6.40 26.11 -34.19
C SER A 244 -7.52 26.16 -35.23
N ARG A 245 -8.66 26.72 -34.85
CA ARG A 245 -9.75 27.03 -35.79
C ARG A 245 -9.44 28.24 -36.68
N ARG A 246 -8.44 29.04 -36.31
CA ARG A 246 -8.06 30.27 -37.01
C ARG A 246 -7.04 29.99 -38.10
N THR A 247 -5.98 29.24 -37.79
CA THR A 247 -4.88 28.94 -38.73
C THR A 247 -4.97 27.54 -39.33
N GLY A 248 -5.73 26.62 -38.72
CA GLY A 248 -5.80 25.21 -39.13
C GLY A 248 -4.61 24.36 -38.66
N LEU A 249 -3.57 25.01 -38.09
CA LEU A 249 -2.39 24.35 -37.54
C LEU A 249 -2.76 23.53 -36.30
N VAL A 250 -2.05 22.43 -36.10
CA VAL A 250 -2.23 21.53 -34.96
C VAL A 250 -1.01 21.58 -34.07
N VAL A 251 -1.21 21.91 -32.81
CA VAL A 251 -0.19 21.74 -31.78
C VAL A 251 -0.39 20.37 -31.13
N ALA A 252 0.68 19.59 -31.09
CA ALA A 252 0.74 18.31 -30.41
C ALA A 252 1.81 18.35 -29.32
N ILE A 253 1.46 17.89 -28.12
CA ILE A 253 2.38 17.67 -27.01
C ILE A 253 2.42 16.16 -26.69
N ALA A 254 3.62 15.63 -26.46
CA ALA A 254 3.84 14.24 -26.11
C ALA A 254 4.82 14.14 -24.95
N ILE A 255 4.37 13.51 -23.86
CA ILE A 255 5.12 13.32 -22.62
C ILE A 255 5.48 11.83 -22.49
N PRO A 256 6.75 11.46 -22.29
CA PRO A 256 7.15 10.06 -22.11
C PRO A 256 6.41 9.39 -20.94
N ARG A 257 5.89 8.17 -21.18
CA ARG A 257 5.13 7.43 -20.17
C ARG A 257 5.95 7.12 -18.92
N ASP A 258 7.26 6.88 -19.05
CA ASP A 258 8.14 6.59 -17.93
C ASP A 258 8.26 7.76 -16.94
N GLU A 259 8.04 8.99 -17.39
CA GLU A 259 8.05 10.17 -16.52
C GLU A 259 6.77 10.28 -15.69
N VAL A 260 5.65 9.90 -16.28
CA VAL A 260 4.34 9.93 -15.61
C VAL A 260 4.13 8.70 -14.73
N ASP A 261 4.44 7.50 -15.24
CA ASP A 261 4.23 6.21 -14.57
C ASP A 261 5.38 5.86 -13.61
N GLY A 262 6.59 6.39 -13.84
CA GLY A 262 7.81 6.05 -13.09
C GLY A 262 7.72 6.28 -11.58
N PRO A 263 7.31 7.48 -11.11
CA PRO A 263 7.11 7.77 -9.70
C PRO A 263 6.11 6.83 -9.03
N LEU A 264 5.00 6.51 -9.73
CA LEU A 264 4.00 5.57 -9.23
C LEU A 264 4.56 4.17 -9.06
N ARG A 265 5.31 3.66 -10.05
CA ARG A 265 5.92 2.34 -9.97
C ARG A 265 6.90 2.24 -8.80
N ARG A 266 7.67 3.31 -8.51
CA ARG A 266 8.54 3.35 -7.32
C ARG A 266 7.71 3.33 -6.03
N ALA A 267 6.64 4.11 -5.94
CA ALA A 267 5.75 4.11 -4.79
C ALA A 267 5.12 2.72 -4.55
N LEU A 268 4.71 2.03 -5.61
CA LEU A 268 4.22 0.65 -5.58
C LEU A 268 5.24 -0.31 -4.97
N TRP A 269 6.49 -0.27 -5.43
CA TRP A 269 7.55 -1.13 -4.91
C TRP A 269 7.87 -0.85 -3.45
N ILE A 270 7.87 0.43 -3.04
CA ILE A 270 8.07 0.82 -1.63
C ILE A 270 6.92 0.28 -0.78
N LEU A 271 5.66 0.47 -1.21
CA LEU A 271 4.49 -0.05 -0.50
C LEU A 271 4.54 -1.58 -0.40
N ALA A 272 4.81 -2.28 -1.50
CA ALA A 272 4.95 -3.74 -1.51
C ALA A 272 6.04 -4.20 -0.54
N GLY A 273 7.19 -3.52 -0.52
CA GLY A 273 8.28 -3.80 0.44
C GLY A 273 7.85 -3.61 1.89
N VAL A 274 7.15 -2.52 2.20
CA VAL A 274 6.59 -2.26 3.54
C VAL A 274 5.59 -3.35 3.93
N TRP A 275 4.71 -3.75 3.02
CA TRP A 275 3.74 -4.83 3.23
C TRP A 275 4.42 -6.17 3.56
N ILE A 276 5.45 -6.54 2.80
CA ILE A 276 6.23 -7.75 3.05
C ILE A 276 6.93 -7.68 4.41
N ALA A 277 7.49 -6.53 4.77
CA ALA A 277 8.15 -6.34 6.06
C ALA A 277 7.16 -6.49 7.24
N ILE A 278 5.97 -5.88 7.15
CA ILE A 278 4.92 -6.00 8.18
C ILE A 278 4.48 -7.45 8.33
N LEU A 279 4.27 -8.17 7.22
CA LEU A 279 3.92 -9.59 7.24
C LEU A 279 5.01 -10.45 7.86
N ALA A 280 6.29 -10.21 7.52
CA ALA A 280 7.42 -10.93 8.07
C ALA A 280 7.58 -10.70 9.59
N ILE A 281 7.44 -9.46 10.04
CA ILE A 281 7.49 -9.10 11.47
C ILE A 281 6.32 -9.75 12.22
N GLY A 282 5.09 -9.61 11.69
CA GLY A 282 3.89 -10.19 12.29
C GLY A 282 3.97 -11.72 12.40
N ALA A 283 4.46 -12.39 11.36
CA ALA A 283 4.71 -13.83 11.37
C ALA A 283 5.79 -14.21 12.39
N GLY A 284 6.90 -13.46 12.45
CA GLY A 284 7.98 -13.69 13.40
C GLY A 284 7.53 -13.56 14.86
N VAL A 285 6.84 -12.47 15.20
CA VAL A 285 6.27 -12.26 16.55
C VAL A 285 5.25 -13.34 16.88
N GLY A 286 4.38 -13.69 15.94
CA GLY A 286 3.37 -14.74 16.12
C GLY A 286 3.98 -16.11 16.40
N LEU A 287 5.07 -16.47 15.70
CA LEU A 287 5.79 -17.73 15.92
C LEU A 287 6.50 -17.74 17.28
N LEU A 288 7.16 -16.64 17.66
CA LEU A 288 7.82 -16.52 18.96
C LEU A 288 6.82 -16.63 20.12
N PHE A 289 5.72 -15.89 20.06
CA PHE A 289 4.68 -15.91 21.09
C PHE A 289 4.00 -17.28 21.17
N GLY A 290 3.65 -17.87 20.01
CA GLY A 290 3.06 -19.20 19.95
C GLY A 290 3.96 -20.28 20.58
N GLN A 291 5.26 -20.25 20.27
CA GLN A 291 6.23 -21.17 20.90
C GLN A 291 6.35 -20.95 22.41
N ASN A 292 6.27 -19.70 22.88
CA ASN A 292 6.36 -19.39 24.30
C ASN A 292 5.13 -19.93 25.06
N VAL A 293 3.92 -19.68 24.55
CA VAL A 293 2.67 -20.16 25.16
C VAL A 293 2.63 -21.69 25.22
N VAL A 294 3.01 -22.38 24.14
CA VAL A 294 3.05 -23.86 24.13
C VAL A 294 4.03 -24.40 25.17
N ARG A 295 5.23 -23.81 25.26
CA ARG A 295 6.24 -24.21 26.26
C ARG A 295 5.73 -24.02 27.69
N VAL A 296 5.12 -22.88 27.98
CA VAL A 296 4.52 -22.61 29.29
C VAL A 296 3.43 -23.63 29.62
N MET A 297 2.50 -23.87 28.69
CA MET A 297 1.39 -24.78 28.92
C MET A 297 1.86 -26.21 29.17
N GLN A 298 2.89 -26.66 28.43
CA GLN A 298 3.53 -27.96 28.64
C GLN A 298 4.23 -28.05 30.01
N SER A 299 4.87 -26.98 30.47
CA SER A 299 5.47 -26.95 31.80
C SER A 299 4.40 -26.95 32.90
N ALA A 300 3.33 -26.17 32.76
CA ALA A 300 2.21 -26.16 33.71
C ALA A 300 1.55 -27.54 33.82
N SER A 301 1.32 -28.20 32.69
CA SER A 301 0.80 -29.57 32.63
C SER A 301 1.74 -30.57 33.32
N ARG A 302 3.06 -30.47 33.08
CA ARG A 302 4.06 -31.31 33.77
C ARG A 302 4.06 -31.10 35.29
N SER A 303 4.01 -29.85 35.75
CA SER A 303 3.94 -29.51 37.17
C SER A 303 2.65 -30.00 37.82
N ALA A 304 1.51 -29.92 37.13
CA ALA A 304 0.23 -30.46 37.61
C ALA A 304 0.24 -32.00 37.67
N MET A 305 0.84 -32.68 36.69
CA MET A 305 1.01 -34.13 36.74
C MET A 305 2.00 -34.58 37.81
N ALA A 306 3.08 -33.83 38.04
CA ALA A 306 4.02 -34.09 39.13
C ALA A 306 3.32 -33.99 40.49
N LEU A 307 2.51 -32.95 40.69
CA LEU A 307 1.65 -32.80 41.86
C LEU A 307 0.71 -34.01 42.04
N ALA A 308 0.03 -34.45 40.97
CA ALA A 308 -0.86 -35.61 41.03
C ALA A 308 -0.14 -36.92 41.40
N ARG A 309 1.15 -37.05 41.09
CA ARG A 309 2.00 -38.19 41.47
C ARG A 309 2.68 -38.04 42.83
N GLY A 310 2.48 -36.91 43.53
CA GLY A 310 3.17 -36.61 44.80
C GLY A 310 4.65 -36.25 44.64
N GLU A 311 5.08 -35.90 43.42
CA GLU A 311 6.44 -35.43 43.13
C GLU A 311 6.56 -33.92 43.44
N LYS A 312 7.79 -33.42 43.58
CA LYS A 312 8.03 -31.99 43.83
C LYS A 312 7.57 -31.15 42.64
N VAL A 313 6.74 -30.14 42.92
CA VAL A 313 6.28 -29.16 41.93
C VAL A 313 7.40 -28.15 41.64
N GLU A 314 7.96 -28.19 40.44
CA GLU A 314 8.95 -27.19 40.02
C GLU A 314 8.30 -25.85 39.63
N PRO A 315 8.96 -24.71 39.90
CA PRO A 315 8.44 -23.40 39.56
C PRO A 315 8.31 -23.20 38.06
N LEU A 316 7.16 -22.71 37.60
CA LEU A 316 7.01 -22.21 36.25
C LEU A 316 7.75 -20.87 36.14
N GLY A 317 8.90 -20.85 35.46
CA GLY A 317 9.60 -19.59 35.18
C GLY A 317 8.93 -18.84 34.03
N SER A 318 8.29 -17.70 34.32
CA SER A 318 7.69 -16.83 33.31
C SER A 318 7.74 -15.36 33.72
N ARG A 319 7.58 -14.44 32.76
CA ARG A 319 7.49 -12.98 32.99
C ARG A 319 6.05 -12.44 32.94
N ILE A 320 5.07 -13.33 32.93
CA ILE A 320 3.64 -13.02 32.81
C ILE A 320 3.03 -13.25 34.18
N ALA A 321 2.40 -12.22 34.75
CA ALA A 321 1.88 -12.23 36.13
C ALA A 321 0.90 -13.39 36.38
N GLU A 322 0.04 -13.67 35.40
CA GLU A 322 -0.95 -14.75 35.48
C GLU A 322 -0.31 -16.15 35.58
N ILE A 323 0.93 -16.32 35.11
CA ILE A 323 1.66 -17.60 35.22
C ILE A 323 2.27 -17.75 36.62
N ASP A 324 2.68 -16.64 37.24
CA ASP A 324 3.17 -16.64 38.61
C ASP A 324 2.03 -16.97 39.58
N ASP A 325 0.83 -16.44 39.34
CA ASP A 325 -0.38 -16.79 40.09
C ASP A 325 -0.71 -18.28 39.99
N LEU A 326 -0.62 -18.86 38.78
CA LEU A 326 -0.81 -20.30 38.58
C LEU A 326 0.27 -21.14 39.29
N SER A 327 1.52 -20.70 39.23
CA SER A 327 2.67 -21.33 39.90
C SER A 327 2.51 -21.31 41.43
N ALA A 328 1.99 -20.21 41.98
CA ALA A 328 1.68 -20.08 43.40
C ALA A 328 0.51 -20.99 43.80
N GLY A 329 -0.56 -21.04 43.00
CA GLY A 329 -1.71 -21.92 43.23
C GLY A 329 -1.34 -23.40 43.25
N LEU A 330 -0.54 -23.87 42.28
CA LEU A 330 -0.05 -25.26 42.24
C LEU A 330 0.82 -25.61 43.45
N ARG A 331 1.67 -24.68 43.91
CA ARG A 331 2.48 -24.89 45.13
C ARG A 331 1.63 -24.96 46.39
N GLN A 332 0.63 -24.09 46.53
CA GLN A 332 -0.27 -24.12 47.67
C GLN A 332 -1.06 -25.44 47.72
N ALA A 333 -1.51 -25.93 46.56
CA ALA A 333 -2.14 -27.24 46.44
C ALA A 333 -1.20 -28.38 46.85
N ALA A 334 0.08 -28.33 46.45
CA ALA A 334 1.09 -29.31 46.85
C ALA A 334 1.29 -29.38 48.36
N VAL A 335 1.44 -28.22 49.02
CA VAL A 335 1.60 -28.14 50.48
C VAL A 335 0.37 -28.70 51.20
N THR A 336 -0.82 -28.36 50.72
CA THR A 336 -2.08 -28.84 51.33
C THR A 336 -2.24 -30.35 51.19
N LEU A 337 -1.89 -30.91 50.02
CA LEU A 337 -1.96 -32.34 49.77
C LEU A 337 -0.96 -33.12 50.63
N ASP A 338 0.27 -32.64 50.75
CA ASP A 338 1.30 -33.26 51.59
C ASP A 338 0.90 -33.26 53.07
N ALA A 339 0.35 -32.15 53.58
CA ALA A 339 -0.17 -32.07 54.94
C ALA A 339 -1.30 -33.10 55.18
N ARG A 340 -2.24 -33.23 54.25
CA ARG A 340 -3.33 -34.22 54.34
C ARG A 340 -2.84 -35.66 54.28
N ASN A 341 -1.84 -35.94 53.45
CA ASN A 341 -1.23 -37.28 53.40
C ASN A 341 -0.54 -37.62 54.73
N ARG A 342 0.20 -36.68 55.33
CA ARG A 342 0.83 -36.88 56.65
C ARG A 342 -0.19 -37.12 57.76
N GLU A 343 -1.26 -36.32 57.82
CA GLU A 343 -2.36 -36.53 58.78
C GLU A 343 -2.96 -37.94 58.64
N ARG A 344 -3.20 -38.39 57.40
CA ARG A 344 -3.75 -39.71 57.13
C ARG A 344 -2.79 -40.82 57.55
N ASP A 345 -1.51 -40.68 57.22
CA ASP A 345 -0.49 -41.70 57.51
C ASP A 345 -0.25 -41.79 59.03
N GLU A 346 -0.27 -40.67 59.75
CA GLU A 346 -0.20 -40.63 61.22
C GLU A 346 -1.43 -41.28 61.87
N ALA A 347 -2.64 -40.98 61.38
CA ALA A 347 -3.86 -41.63 61.83
C ALA A 347 -3.85 -43.15 61.57
N SER A 348 -3.33 -43.59 60.41
CA SER A 348 -3.17 -45.01 60.11
C SER A 348 -2.20 -45.68 61.09
N ARG A 349 -1.07 -45.05 61.38
CA ARG A 349 -0.08 -45.58 62.32
C ARG A 349 -0.64 -45.72 63.73
N LEU A 350 -1.35 -44.70 64.23
CA LEU A 350 -1.99 -44.74 65.56
C LEU A 350 -3.04 -45.86 65.63
N LYS A 351 -3.81 -46.07 64.56
CA LYS A 351 -4.75 -47.19 64.46
C LYS A 351 -4.04 -48.54 64.54
N ASP A 352 -2.94 -48.71 63.81
CA ASP A 352 -2.19 -49.97 63.80
C ASP A 352 -1.56 -50.27 65.18
N GLU A 353 -1.02 -49.24 65.84
CA GLU A 353 -0.47 -49.34 67.21
C GLU A 353 -1.57 -49.70 68.23
N PHE A 354 -2.74 -49.08 68.13
CA PHE A 354 -3.90 -49.43 68.96
C PHE A 354 -4.32 -50.89 68.77
N LEU A 355 -4.44 -51.35 67.51
CA LEU A 355 -4.82 -52.74 67.21
C LEU A 355 -3.80 -53.75 67.72
N MET A 356 -2.50 -53.42 67.63
CA MET A 356 -1.43 -54.28 68.14
C MET A 356 -1.51 -54.40 69.67
N THR A 357 -1.66 -53.27 70.38
CA THR A 357 -1.79 -53.24 71.84
C THR A 357 -3.01 -54.02 72.30
N VAL A 358 -4.18 -53.75 71.73
CA VAL A 358 -5.42 -54.47 72.07
C VAL A 358 -5.28 -55.98 71.85
N SER A 359 -4.67 -56.40 70.75
CA SER A 359 -4.46 -57.83 70.46
C SER A 359 -3.58 -58.51 71.51
N HIS A 360 -2.55 -57.82 72.00
CA HIS A 360 -1.64 -58.34 73.02
C HIS A 360 -2.32 -58.47 74.38
N GLU A 361 -3.05 -57.43 74.79
CA GLU A 361 -3.79 -57.38 76.05
C GLU A 361 -4.94 -58.39 76.10
N LEU A 362 -5.58 -58.70 74.97
CA LEU A 362 -6.60 -59.76 74.88
C LEU A 362 -6.00 -61.17 74.95
N ARG A 363 -4.83 -61.39 74.32
CA ARG A 363 -4.22 -62.73 74.23
C ARG A 363 -3.74 -63.23 75.60
N THR A 364 -3.19 -62.35 76.43
CA THR A 364 -2.62 -62.72 77.74
C THR A 364 -3.64 -63.41 78.67
N PRO A 365 -4.79 -62.79 79.01
CA PRO A 365 -5.80 -63.43 79.85
C PRO A 365 -6.45 -64.63 79.16
N LEU A 366 -6.68 -64.57 77.84
CA LEU A 366 -7.25 -65.70 77.09
C LEU A 366 -6.34 -66.94 77.15
N THR A 367 -5.03 -66.75 77.01
CA THR A 367 -4.04 -67.83 77.10
C THR A 367 -4.02 -68.43 78.51
N ALA A 368 -4.13 -67.60 79.54
CA ALA A 368 -4.21 -68.06 80.92
C ALA A 368 -5.50 -68.87 81.19
N ILE A 369 -6.66 -68.38 80.75
CA ILE A 369 -7.96 -69.08 80.86
C ILE A 369 -7.89 -70.43 80.16
N TYR A 370 -7.41 -70.45 78.91
CA TYR A 370 -7.31 -71.66 78.11
C TYR A 370 -6.34 -72.68 78.72
N GLY A 371 -5.17 -72.22 79.19
CA GLY A 371 -4.16 -73.07 79.82
C GLY A 371 -4.69 -73.77 81.08
N TRP A 372 -5.27 -73.01 82.02
CA TRP A 372 -5.83 -73.57 83.25
C TRP A 372 -7.04 -74.47 82.99
N SER A 373 -7.91 -74.10 82.04
CA SER A 373 -9.05 -74.93 81.63
C SER A 373 -8.60 -76.28 81.09
N ARG A 374 -7.56 -76.30 80.23
CA ARG A 374 -6.98 -77.53 79.70
C ARG A 374 -6.38 -78.40 80.80
N MET A 375 -5.65 -77.81 81.75
CA MET A 375 -5.06 -78.54 82.90
C MET A 375 -6.12 -79.13 83.84
N LEU A 376 -7.25 -78.44 84.05
CA LEU A 376 -8.39 -78.97 84.79
C LEU A 376 -9.04 -80.14 84.03
N SER A 377 -9.23 -80.00 82.72
CA SER A 377 -9.86 -81.03 81.87
C SER A 377 -9.03 -82.31 81.73
N SER A 378 -7.69 -82.22 81.80
CA SER A 378 -6.79 -83.36 81.63
C SER A 378 -6.64 -84.22 82.90
N GLY A 379 -7.22 -83.80 84.03
CA GLY A 379 -7.12 -84.51 85.31
C GLY A 379 -5.71 -84.51 85.93
N GLN A 380 -4.80 -83.67 85.43
CA GLN A 380 -3.38 -83.64 85.82
C GLN A 380 -3.10 -82.76 87.06
N LEU A 381 -4.12 -82.13 87.64
CA LEU A 381 -4.00 -81.24 88.79
C LEU A 381 -4.29 -81.97 90.09
N ARG A 382 -3.49 -81.72 91.13
CA ARG A 382 -3.78 -82.19 92.49
C ARG A 382 -5.05 -81.50 93.04
N PRO A 383 -5.79 -82.12 93.97
CA PRO A 383 -7.01 -81.54 94.54
C PRO A 383 -6.82 -80.12 95.09
N GLU A 384 -5.68 -79.83 95.74
CA GLU A 384 -5.37 -78.47 96.24
C GLU A 384 -5.06 -77.44 95.14
N GLN A 385 -4.67 -77.90 93.94
CA GLN A 385 -4.31 -77.04 92.80
C GLN A 385 -5.53 -76.65 91.95
N SER A 386 -6.61 -77.43 92.03
CA SER A 386 -7.85 -77.17 91.28
C SER A 386 -8.53 -75.87 91.72
N GLY A 387 -8.58 -75.59 93.03
CA GLY A 387 -9.12 -74.33 93.55
C GLY A 387 -8.36 -73.10 93.06
N ARG A 388 -7.03 -73.19 92.93
CA ARG A 388 -6.20 -72.11 92.37
C ARG A 388 -6.41 -71.91 90.88
N ALA A 389 -6.63 -73.00 90.13
CA ALA A 389 -6.93 -72.93 88.71
C ALA A 389 -8.29 -72.25 88.44
N PHE A 390 -9.34 -72.59 89.20
CA PHE A 390 -10.63 -71.89 89.12
C PHE A 390 -10.52 -70.40 89.44
N ALA A 391 -9.85 -70.04 90.55
CA ALA A 391 -9.64 -68.64 90.90
C ALA A 391 -8.81 -67.87 89.84
N ALA A 392 -7.84 -68.53 89.19
CA ALA A 392 -7.06 -67.94 88.11
C ALA A 392 -7.89 -67.73 86.84
N ILE A 393 -8.75 -68.68 86.46
CA ILE A 393 -9.68 -68.54 85.33
C ILE A 393 -10.66 -67.40 85.59
N GLU A 394 -11.30 -67.37 86.76
CA GLU A 394 -12.27 -66.34 87.14
C GLU A 394 -11.65 -64.93 87.10
N ARG A 395 -10.46 -64.77 87.68
CA ARG A 395 -9.74 -63.49 87.65
C ARG A 395 -9.40 -63.04 86.23
N ASN A 396 -8.91 -63.93 85.38
CA ASN A 396 -8.56 -63.57 84.00
C ASN A 396 -9.81 -63.35 83.12
N ALA A 397 -10.91 -64.07 83.36
CA ALA A 397 -12.18 -63.86 82.68
C ALA A 397 -12.76 -62.47 83.02
N LYS A 398 -12.73 -62.09 84.29
CA LYS A 398 -13.14 -60.75 84.73
C LYS A 398 -12.24 -59.64 84.17
N ALA A 399 -10.92 -59.87 84.10
CA ALA A 399 -10.00 -58.93 83.46
C ALA A 399 -10.25 -58.78 81.95
N LEU A 400 -10.55 -59.89 81.25
CA LEU A 400 -10.89 -59.88 79.83
C LEU A 400 -12.23 -59.17 79.58
N GLU A 401 -13.24 -59.38 80.42
CA GLU A 401 -14.52 -58.69 80.35
C GLU A 401 -14.35 -57.17 80.51
N GLN A 402 -13.58 -56.73 81.50
CA GLN A 402 -13.26 -55.31 81.67
C GLN A 402 -12.57 -54.73 80.43
N LEU A 403 -11.56 -55.42 79.89
CA LEU A 403 -10.83 -54.97 78.71
C LEU A 403 -11.73 -54.84 77.47
N VAL A 404 -12.67 -55.77 77.27
CA VAL A 404 -13.65 -55.70 76.18
C VAL A 404 -14.57 -54.49 76.35
N ASN A 405 -15.04 -54.22 77.57
CA ASN A 405 -15.87 -53.06 77.86
C ASN A 405 -15.10 -51.75 77.62
N ASP A 406 -13.84 -51.66 78.06
CA ASP A 406 -13.00 -50.48 77.86
C ASP A 406 -12.76 -50.20 76.35
N ILE A 407 -12.56 -51.25 75.53
CA ILE A 407 -12.42 -51.12 74.07
C ILE A 407 -13.72 -50.62 73.43
N LEU A 408 -14.87 -51.13 73.88
CA LEU A 408 -16.17 -50.70 73.38
C LEU A 408 -16.45 -49.24 73.73
N ASP A 409 -16.02 -48.78 74.90
CA ASP A 409 -16.13 -47.38 75.32
C ASP A 409 -15.23 -46.47 74.50
N VAL A 410 -13.97 -46.85 74.25
CA VAL A 410 -13.07 -46.11 73.34
C VAL A 410 -13.65 -46.06 71.93
N SER A 411 -14.21 -47.15 71.41
CA SER A 411 -14.88 -47.16 70.09
C SER A 411 -16.08 -46.21 70.04
N ARG A 412 -16.88 -46.14 71.12
CA ARG A 412 -18.00 -45.18 71.24
C ARG A 412 -17.49 -43.74 71.32
N VAL A 413 -16.39 -43.47 72.01
CA VAL A 413 -15.74 -42.15 72.06
C VAL A 413 -15.26 -41.73 70.67
N VAL A 414 -14.52 -42.59 69.97
CA VAL A 414 -13.99 -42.32 68.62
C VAL A 414 -15.13 -42.12 67.61
N ALA A 415 -16.22 -42.86 67.75
CA ALA A 415 -17.42 -42.68 66.92
C ALA A 415 -18.30 -41.48 67.33
N GLY A 416 -17.94 -40.74 68.40
CA GLY A 416 -18.69 -39.60 68.92
C GLY A 416 -20.03 -39.95 69.57
N LYS A 417 -20.21 -41.20 70.03
CA LYS A 417 -21.48 -41.75 70.54
C LYS A 417 -21.51 -41.98 72.05
N LEU A 418 -20.47 -41.60 72.80
CA LEU A 418 -20.47 -41.71 74.26
C LEU A 418 -21.46 -40.70 74.87
N ARG A 419 -22.44 -41.19 75.63
CA ARG A 419 -23.35 -40.37 76.43
C ARG A 419 -22.93 -40.46 77.89
N LEU A 420 -22.60 -39.33 78.49
CA LEU A 420 -22.24 -39.23 79.90
C LEU A 420 -23.47 -38.83 80.71
N GLU A 421 -23.82 -39.62 81.72
CA GLU A 421 -24.80 -39.24 82.74
C GLU A 421 -24.05 -38.68 83.94
N VAL A 422 -24.12 -37.36 84.12
CA VAL A 422 -23.38 -36.64 85.16
C VAL A 422 -24.30 -36.41 86.35
N GLN A 423 -23.87 -36.83 87.56
CA GLN A 423 -24.60 -36.62 88.80
C GLN A 423 -23.70 -36.13 89.95
N PRO A 424 -24.21 -35.34 90.91
CA PRO A 424 -23.44 -34.87 92.07
C PRO A 424 -23.13 -36.03 93.04
N VAL A 425 -21.88 -36.13 93.50
CA VAL A 425 -21.44 -37.15 94.48
C VAL A 425 -20.67 -36.50 95.64
N SER A 426 -20.90 -36.99 96.86
CA SER A 426 -20.22 -36.54 98.09
C SER A 426 -18.83 -37.18 98.20
N VAL A 427 -17.78 -36.36 98.22
CA VAL A 427 -16.37 -36.79 98.20
C VAL A 427 -15.96 -37.78 99.31
N PRO A 428 -16.41 -37.68 100.58
CA PRO A 428 -16.01 -38.66 101.61
C PRO A 428 -16.52 -40.09 101.38
N GLU A 429 -17.40 -40.35 100.41
CA GLU A 429 -17.84 -41.71 100.05
C GLU A 429 -17.05 -42.33 98.87
N VAL A 430 -16.13 -41.57 98.25
CA VAL A 430 -15.44 -41.98 97.01
C VAL A 430 -13.93 -42.20 97.21
N VAL A 431 -13.38 -41.88 98.39
CA VAL A 431 -11.94 -41.95 98.69
C VAL A 431 -11.60 -43.14 99.57
#